data_AF-A0A2W1ZT48-F1
#
_entry.id   AF-A0A2W1ZT48-F1
#
_cell.length_a   1.000
_cell.length_b   1.000
_cell.length_c   1.000
_cell.angle_alpha   90.00
_cell.angle_beta   90.00
_cell.angle_gamma   90.00
#
_symmetry.space_group_name_H-M   'P 1'
#
loop_
_entity.id
_entity.type
_entity.pdbx_description
1 polymer ?
#
loop_
_entity_poly.entity_id
_entity_poly.type
_entity_poly.pdbx_seq_one_letter_code
_entity_poly.pdbx_strand_id
1 'polypeptide(L)' 'MAPWQQVVADGGVPTSWLVRDRLVALSAGGLIDPSRKRPGLWHLVLFRWNTDGAPDVQVRDTTGRLDAGAI' A
#
# COMPACT_ATOMS: atom_id res chain seq x y z
N MET A 1 -18.27 4.25 -6.48
CA MET A 1 -16.91 4.75 -6.80
C MET A 1 -16.30 5.35 -5.55
N ALA A 2 -15.01 5.14 -5.27
CA ALA A 2 -14.36 5.77 -4.12
C ALA A 2 -14.15 7.28 -4.40
N PRO A 3 -14.32 8.18 -3.42
CA PRO A 3 -14.29 9.63 -3.64
C PRO A 3 -13.03 10.15 -4.35
N TRP A 4 -11.87 9.53 -4.12
CA TRP A 4 -10.61 9.91 -4.77
C TRP A 4 -10.62 9.71 -6.29
N GLN A 5 -11.43 8.77 -6.81
CA GLN A 5 -11.47 8.47 -8.24
C GLN A 5 -12.02 9.65 -9.04
N GLN A 6 -13.01 10.36 -8.51
CA GLN A 6 -13.58 11.53 -9.19
C GLN A 6 -12.59 12.69 -9.21
N VAL A 7 -11.90 12.94 -8.09
CA VAL A 7 -10.86 13.98 -8.00
C VAL A 7 -9.78 13.76 -9.07
N VAL A 8 -9.37 12.51 -9.30
CA VAL A 8 -8.41 12.17 -10.37
C VAL A 8 -9.01 12.38 -11.77
N ALA A 9 -10.26 11.96 -11.99
CA ALA A 9 -10.94 12.14 -13.28
C ALA A 9 -11.07 13.62 -13.66
N ASP A 10 -11.23 14.50 -12.67
CA ASP A 10 -11.31 15.95 -12.85
C ASP A 10 -9.92 16.63 -12.95
N GLY A 11 -8.83 15.85 -12.98
CA GLY A 11 -7.44 16.35 -13.05
C GLY A 11 -6.88 16.87 -11.73
N GLY A 12 -7.57 16.64 -10.61
CA GLY A 12 -7.15 17.03 -9.28
C GLY A 12 -6.23 16.01 -8.59
N VAL A 13 -5.69 16.42 -7.44
CA VAL A 13 -4.85 15.58 -6.57
C VAL A 13 -5.65 15.17 -5.32
N PRO A 14 -5.93 13.88 -5.11
CA PRO A 14 -6.57 13.40 -3.88
C PRO A 14 -5.79 13.79 -2.61
N THR A 15 -6.50 14.18 -1.56
CA THR A 15 -5.90 14.53 -0.26
C THR A 15 -5.04 13.40 0.31
N SER A 16 -5.40 12.14 0.09
CA SER A 16 -4.59 11.00 0.53
C SER A 16 -3.21 10.94 -0.13
N TRP A 17 -3.04 11.50 -1.33
CA TRP A 17 -1.73 11.61 -1.98
C TRP A 17 -0.88 12.72 -1.34
N LEU A 18 -1.49 13.84 -0.96
CA LEU A 18 -0.80 14.89 -0.20
C LEU A 18 -0.32 14.38 1.17
N VAL A 19 -1.11 13.53 1.82
CA VAL A 19 -0.69 12.86 3.07
C VAL A 19 0.52 11.97 2.82
N ARG A 20 0.51 11.15 1.76
CA ARG A 20 1.68 10.35 1.35
C ARG A 20 2.90 11.24 1.15
N ASP A 21 2.79 12.31 0.38
CA ASP A 21 3.93 13.17 0.05
C ASP A 21 4.53 13.81 1.31
N ARG A 22 3.68 14.23 2.26
CA ARG A 22 4.14 14.72 3.56
C ARG A 22 4.85 13.64 4.36
N LEU A 23 4.35 12.40 4.38
CA LEU A 23 4.98 11.29 5.09
C LEU A 23 6.32 10.89 4.45
N VAL A 24 6.41 10.89 3.12
CA VAL A 24 7.67 10.67 2.39
C VAL A 24 8.68 11.75 2.73
N ALA A 25 8.27 13.02 2.82
CA ALA A 25 9.15 14.12 3.24
C ALA A 25 9.67 13.96 4.68
N LEU A 26 8.97 13.19 5.52
CA LEU A 26 9.39 12.82 6.87
C LEU A 26 10.17 11.49 6.91
N SER A 27 10.59 10.98 5.74
CA SER A 27 11.29 9.70 5.58
C SER A 27 10.51 8.48 6.05
N ALA A 28 9.18 8.57 6.14
CA ALA A 28 8.34 7.40 6.42
C ALA A 28 8.33 6.44 5.22
N GLY A 29 8.44 5.14 5.50
CA GLY A 29 8.37 4.08 4.48
C GLY A 29 6.96 3.64 4.11
N GLY A 30 5.94 4.10 4.84
CA GLY A 30 4.56 3.66 4.69
C GLY A 30 3.61 4.27 5.72
N LEU A 31 2.39 3.73 5.75
CA LEU A 31 1.32 4.10 6.68
C LEU A 31 0.62 2.82 7.18
N ILE A 32 0.29 2.79 8.46
CA ILE A 32 -0.64 1.83 9.06
C ILE A 32 -1.84 2.64 9.56
N ASP A 33 -3.03 2.38 9.02
CA ASP A 33 -4.25 3.09 9.40
C ASP A 33 -5.41 2.12 9.72
N PRO A 34 -6.30 2.46 10.67
CA PRO A 34 -7.42 1.61 11.00
C PRO A 34 -8.44 1.59 9.84
N SER A 35 -9.00 0.42 9.57
CA SER A 35 -10.02 0.28 8.54
C SER A 35 -11.31 0.98 8.96
N ARG A 36 -11.70 1.99 8.18
CA ARG A 36 -12.97 2.71 8.36
C ARG A 36 -14.20 1.87 8.01
N LYS A 37 -14.04 0.84 7.17
CA LYS A 37 -15.15 -0.01 6.70
C LYS A 37 -15.32 -1.27 7.52
N ARG A 38 -14.26 -1.78 8.14
CA ARG A 38 -14.28 -2.98 8.99
C ARG A 38 -13.56 -2.69 10.31
N PRO A 39 -14.28 -2.27 11.37
CA PRO A 39 -13.70 -2.01 12.67
C PRO A 39 -12.85 -3.19 13.17
N GLY A 40 -11.72 -2.90 13.81
CA GLY A 40 -10.78 -3.90 14.32
C GLY A 40 -9.74 -4.39 13.29
N LEU A 41 -9.87 -4.00 12.02
CA LEU A 41 -8.83 -4.27 11.01
C LEU A 41 -7.99 -3.03 10.72
N TRP A 42 -6.83 -3.26 10.12
CA TRP A 42 -5.86 -2.25 9.73
C TRP A 42 -5.50 -2.42 8.26
N HIS A 43 -5.17 -1.33 7.58
CA HIS A 43 -4.48 -1.40 6.30
C HIS A 43 -2.98 -1.13 6.51
N LEU A 44 -2.17 -1.80 5.71
CA LEU A 44 -0.76 -1.51 5.55
C LEU A 44 -0.55 -0.92 4.16
N VAL A 45 0.06 0.26 4.12
CA VAL A 45 0.51 0.91 2.89
C VAL A 45 2.01 1.01 2.93
N LEU A 46 2.70 0.44 1.95
CA LEU A 46 4.13 0.62 1.75
C LEU A 46 4.30 1.64 0.61
N PHE A 47 5.21 2.61 0.75
CA PHE A 47 5.50 3.58 -0.32
C PHE A 47 6.59 3.08 -1.27
N ARG A 48 7.43 2.16 -0.79
CA ARG A 48 8.41 1.39 -1.53
C ARG A 48 8.47 -0.03 -0.97
N TRP A 49 8.67 -0.99 -1.83
CA TRP A 49 8.88 -2.39 -1.49
C TRP A 49 9.68 -3.04 -2.62
N ASN A 50 10.31 -4.19 -2.36
CA ASN A 50 11.06 -5.00 -3.34
C ASN A 50 12.11 -4.20 -4.12
N THR A 51 12.77 -3.28 -3.42
CA THR A 51 13.90 -2.49 -3.91
C THR A 51 14.95 -2.40 -2.81
N ASP A 52 16.20 -2.11 -3.17
CA ASP A 52 17.29 -2.06 -2.20
C ASP A 52 16.99 -1.12 -1.02
N GLY A 53 17.16 -1.64 0.20
CA GLY A 53 16.89 -0.90 1.44
C GLY A 53 15.40 -0.72 1.77
N ALA A 54 14.47 -1.33 1.02
CA ALA A 54 13.05 -1.37 1.31
C ALA A 54 12.62 -2.74 1.87
N PRO A 55 11.42 -2.84 2.50
CA PRO A 55 10.85 -4.13 2.89
C PRO A 55 10.66 -5.07 1.68
N ASP A 56 10.93 -6.35 1.88
CA ASP A 56 10.63 -7.42 0.91
C ASP A 56 9.21 -7.95 1.14
N VAL A 57 8.44 -8.06 0.07
CA VAL A 57 7.05 -8.50 0.06
C VAL A 57 6.93 -9.66 -0.92
N GLN A 58 6.61 -10.83 -0.38
CA GLN A 58 6.33 -12.04 -1.13
C GLN A 58 4.86 -12.41 -0.98
N VAL A 59 4.19 -12.68 -2.10
CA VAL A 59 2.86 -13.28 -2.08
C VAL A 59 3.06 -14.79 -1.95
N ARG A 60 2.59 -15.38 -0.84
CA ARG A 60 2.54 -16.83 -0.70
C ARG A 60 1.22 -17.31 -1.27
N ASP A 61 1.27 -18.23 -2.24
CA ASP A 61 0.06 -18.95 -2.63
C ASP A 61 -0.36 -19.82 -1.45
N THR A 62 -1.54 -19.54 -0.90
CA THR A 62 -2.15 -20.36 0.16
C THR A 62 -3.01 -21.48 -0.43
N THR A 63 -3.16 -21.53 -1.75
CA THR A 63 -3.68 -22.68 -2.46
C THR A 63 -2.54 -23.67 -2.57
N GLY A 64 -2.52 -24.70 -1.74
CA GLY A 64 -1.42 -25.67 -1.69
C GLY A 64 -1.13 -26.30 -3.05
N ARG A 65 -0.18 -25.73 -3.79
CA ARG A 65 0.61 -26.41 -4.80
C ARG A 65 2.06 -26.13 -4.47
N LEU A 66 2.71 -27.13 -3.88
CA LEU A 66 4.14 -27.10 -3.61
C LEU A 66 4.89 -26.81 -4.91
N ASP A 67 5.78 -25.82 -4.85
CA ASP A 67 6.75 -25.52 -5.88
C ASP A 67 7.61 -26.76 -6.16
N ALA A 68 7.64 -27.18 -7.42
CA ALA A 68 8.65 -28.09 -7.93
C ALA A 68 9.68 -27.25 -8.71
N GLY A 69 10.77 -26.89 -8.03
CA GLY A 69 11.97 -26.26 -8.63
C GLY A 69 11.84 -24.74 -8.81
N ALA A 70 12.88 -23.93 -8.62
CA ALA A 70 14.28 -24.23 -8.84
C ALA A 70 15.22 -23.39 -7.95
N ILE A 71 16.33 -24.07 -7.66
CA ILE A 71 17.69 -23.62 -7.33
C ILE A 71 18.10 -22.31 -7.99
#